data_AF-A0A2H5YCX8-F1
#
_entry.id   AF-A0A2H5YCX8-F1
#
_cell.length_a   1.000
_cell.length_b   1.000
_cell.length_c   1.000
_cell.angle_alpha   90.00
_cell.angle_beta   90.00
_cell.angle_gamma   90.00
#
_symmetry.space_group_name_H-M   'P 1'
#
loop_
_entity.id
_entity.type
_entity.pdbx_description
1 polymer ?
#
loop_
_entity_poly.entity_id
_entity_poly.type
_entity_poly.pdbx_seq_one_letter_code
_entity_poly.pdbx_strand_id
1 'polypeptide(L)'
;MANSTTPLSPEAFYAQALSRAERLRLPQARHLQGLDEEIALLRLRLLTLAEKEPQRFDLLLKGMNTLVRLVMAKYRLSPQAGEDLGQALANVITSISTQLGIGEEKP
;
A
#
# COMPACT_ATOMS: atom_id res chain seq x y z
N MET A 1 -29.05 -29.40 24.64
CA MET A 1 -28.26 -29.84 23.46
C MET A 1 -27.28 -28.72 23.14
N ALA A 2 -25.98 -28.97 23.28
CA ALA A 2 -24.94 -27.95 23.16
C ALA A 2 -24.77 -27.49 21.71
N ASN A 3 -24.82 -26.18 21.48
CA ASN A 3 -24.54 -25.57 20.18
C ASN A 3 -23.01 -25.41 20.06
N SER A 4 -22.37 -26.28 19.28
CA SER A 4 -20.92 -26.25 19.04
C SER A 4 -20.60 -25.13 18.04
N THR A 5 -20.20 -23.97 18.54
CA THR A 5 -19.66 -22.88 17.71
C THR A 5 -18.27 -23.27 17.22
N THR A 6 -18.19 -24.01 16.11
CA THR A 6 -16.91 -24.31 15.46
C THR A 6 -16.26 -23.00 15.00
N PRO A 7 -14.99 -22.72 15.36
CA PRO A 7 -14.32 -21.52 14.89
C PRO A 7 -14.23 -21.58 13.36
N LEU A 8 -14.77 -20.56 12.70
CA LEU A 8 -14.70 -20.43 11.25
C LEU A 8 -13.24 -20.42 10.82
N SER A 9 -12.90 -21.15 9.75
CA SER A 9 -11.57 -21.01 9.16
C SER A 9 -11.34 -19.55 8.77
N PRO A 10 -10.09 -19.05 8.74
CA PRO A 10 -9.80 -17.67 8.31
C PRO A 10 -10.46 -17.33 6.96
N GLU A 11 -10.58 -18.31 6.06
CA GLU A 11 -11.32 -18.18 4.79
C GLU A 11 -12.80 -17.89 4.98
N ALA A 12 -13.48 -18.69 5.81
CA ALA A 12 -14.90 -18.52 6.11
C ALA A 12 -15.18 -17.24 6.93
N PHE A 13 -14.18 -16.78 7.68
CA PHE A 13 -14.23 -15.55 8.46
C PHE A 13 -14.19 -14.30 7.55
N TYR A 14 -13.17 -14.16 6.70
CA TYR A 14 -13.05 -12.99 5.82
C TYR A 14 -14.07 -13.00 4.67
N ALA A 15 -14.58 -14.17 4.26
CA ALA A 15 -15.61 -14.26 3.24
C ALA A 15 -16.83 -13.41 3.56
N GLN A 16 -17.21 -13.23 4.83
CA GLN A 16 -18.39 -12.47 5.21
C GLN A 16 -18.24 -10.96 4.99
N ALA A 17 -17.02 -10.43 5.07
CA ALA A 17 -16.72 -9.01 4.90
C ALA A 17 -16.47 -8.60 3.44
N LEU A 18 -16.29 -9.57 2.54
CA LEU A 18 -15.96 -9.32 1.14
C LEU A 18 -17.21 -9.28 0.27
N SER A 19 -17.27 -8.34 -0.67
CA SER A 19 -18.23 -8.35 -1.77
C SER A 19 -18.04 -9.57 -2.67
N ARG A 20 -19.05 -9.90 -3.46
CA ARG A 20 -19.00 -11.05 -4.39
C ARG A 20 -17.82 -10.95 -5.37
N ALA A 21 -17.47 -9.74 -5.80
CA ALA A 21 -16.34 -9.50 -6.69
C ALA A 21 -14.99 -9.75 -5.99
N GLU A 22 -14.86 -9.34 -4.73
CA GLU A 22 -13.62 -9.50 -3.94
C GLU A 22 -13.37 -10.96 -3.55
N ARG A 23 -14.43 -11.72 -3.21
CA ARG A 23 -14.33 -13.16 -2.94
C ARG A 23 -13.79 -13.95 -4.14
N LEU A 24 -14.14 -13.51 -5.35
CA LEU A 24 -13.68 -14.14 -6.59
C LEU A 24 -12.19 -13.89 -6.88
N ARG A 25 -11.66 -12.75 -6.42
CA ARG A 25 -10.27 -12.33 -6.62
C ARG A 25 -9.33 -12.80 -5.50
N LEU A 26 -9.87 -13.13 -4.33
CA LEU A 26 -9.09 -13.54 -3.16
C LEU A 26 -8.16 -14.75 -3.41
N PRO A 27 -8.56 -15.83 -4.12
CA PRO A 27 -7.66 -16.94 -4.41
C PRO A 27 -6.49 -16.54 -5.32
N GLN A 28 -6.73 -15.64 -6.28
CA GLN A 28 -5.71 -15.14 -7.19
C GLN A 28 -4.71 -14.24 -6.43
N ALA A 29 -5.21 -13.36 -5.56
CA ALA A 29 -4.38 -12.51 -4.71
C ALA A 29 -3.48 -13.32 -3.75
N ARG A 30 -3.95 -14.49 -3.30
CA ARG A 30 -3.20 -15.39 -2.41
C ARG A 30 -1.98 -16.05 -3.05
N HIS A 31 -1.93 -16.09 -4.38
CA HIS A 31 -0.87 -16.75 -5.14
C HIS A 31 0.05 -15.77 -5.88
N LEU A 32 -0.01 -14.46 -5.58
CA LEU A 32 0.87 -13.47 -6.18
C LEU A 32 2.34 -13.68 -5.74
N GLN A 33 3.06 -14.51 -6.50
CA GLN A 33 4.52 -14.46 -6.65
C GLN A 33 4.84 -13.32 -7.64
N GLY A 34 5.90 -12.55 -7.41
CA GLY A 34 6.28 -11.42 -8.27
C GLY A 34 6.26 -10.04 -7.61
N LEU A 35 5.90 -9.94 -6.32
CA LEU A 35 5.88 -8.67 -5.58
C LEU A 35 7.27 -8.00 -5.54
N ASP A 36 8.34 -8.79 -5.62
CA ASP A 36 9.72 -8.31 -5.63
C ASP A 36 10.01 -7.53 -6.90
N GLU A 37 9.63 -8.09 -8.04
CA GLU A 37 9.74 -7.51 -9.37
C GLU A 37 8.83 -6.28 -9.51
N GLU A 38 7.62 -6.33 -8.95
CA GLU A 38 6.70 -5.19 -8.93
C GLU A 38 7.21 -4.03 -8.06
N ILE A 39 7.76 -4.32 -6.88
CA ILE A 39 8.41 -3.32 -6.01
C ILE A 39 9.61 -2.70 -6.73
N ALA A 40 10.46 -3.52 -7.37
CA ALA A 40 11.63 -3.05 -8.10
C ALA A 40 11.22 -2.17 -9.30
N LEU A 41 10.24 -2.60 -10.09
CA LEU A 41 9.73 -1.86 -11.24
C LEU A 41 9.09 -0.53 -10.82
N LEU A 42 8.29 -0.53 -9.74
CA LEU A 42 7.64 0.69 -9.26
C LEU A 42 8.67 1.70 -8.72
N ARG A 43 9.72 1.24 -8.03
CA ARG A 43 10.85 2.10 -7.61
C ARG A 43 11.54 2.75 -8.80
N LEU A 44 11.84 1.97 -9.85
CA LEU A 44 12.47 2.49 -11.05
C LEU A 44 11.59 3.54 -11.76
N ARG A 45 10.28 3.26 -11.87
CA ARG A 45 9.31 4.18 -12.48
C ARG A 45 9.16 5.47 -11.67
N LEU A 46 9.12 5.39 -10.35
CA LEU A 46 9.08 6.55 -9.47
C LEU A 46 10.34 7.41 -9.59
N LEU A 47 11.52 6.79 -9.66
CA LEU A 47 12.78 7.51 -9.89
C LEU A 47 12.76 8.24 -11.24
N THR A 48 12.40 7.53 -12.32
CA THR A 48 12.27 8.15 -13.65
C THR A 48 11.25 9.28 -13.68
N LEU A 49 10.13 9.15 -12.95
CA LEU A 49 9.10 10.18 -12.85
C LEU A 49 9.62 11.42 -12.10
N ALA A 50 10.34 11.22 -11.00
CA ALA A 50 10.93 12.31 -10.23
C ALA A 50 12.00 13.08 -11.02
N GLU A 51 12.76 12.39 -11.88
CA GLU A 51 13.76 13.00 -12.75
C GLU A 51 13.15 13.75 -13.93
N LYS A 52 12.18 13.15 -14.62
CA LYS A 52 11.65 13.69 -15.88
C LYS A 52 10.52 14.68 -15.68
N GLU A 53 9.68 14.46 -14.68
CA GLU A 53 8.45 15.22 -14.47
C GLU A 53 8.22 15.50 -12.96
N PRO A 54 9.19 16.14 -12.27
CA PRO A 54 9.11 16.39 -10.82
C PRO A 54 7.85 17.14 -10.40
N GLN A 55 7.29 17.97 -11.28
CA GLN A 55 6.03 18.70 -11.07
C GLN A 55 4.79 17.82 -10.94
N ARG A 56 4.82 16.54 -11.36
CA ARG A 56 3.71 15.60 -11.17
C ARG A 56 3.71 15.00 -9.76
N PHE A 57 3.68 15.88 -8.75
CA PHE A 57 3.64 15.51 -7.33
C PHE A 57 2.48 14.59 -7.00
N ASP A 58 1.32 14.77 -7.64
CA ASP A 58 0.16 13.91 -7.44
C ASP A 58 0.44 12.45 -7.84
N LEU A 59 1.16 12.24 -8.94
CA LEU A 59 1.50 10.92 -9.45
C LEU A 59 2.65 10.28 -8.65
N LEU A 60 3.63 11.08 -8.24
CA LEU A 60 4.69 10.65 -7.32
C LEU A 60 4.08 10.17 -5.99
N LEU A 61 3.19 10.95 -5.38
CA LEU A 61 2.52 10.60 -4.13
C LEU A 61 1.68 9.33 -4.27
N LYS A 62 0.89 9.21 -5.34
CA LYS A 62 0.10 8.00 -5.63
C LYS A 62 1.00 6.76 -5.78
N GLY A 63 2.12 6.89 -6.50
CA GLY A 63 3.08 5.80 -6.70
C GLY A 63 3.79 5.42 -5.39
N MET A 64 4.19 6.38 -4.58
CA MET A 64 4.78 6.13 -3.25
C MET A 64 3.80 5.39 -2.33
N ASN A 65 2.54 5.83 -2.25
CA ASN A 65 1.52 5.14 -1.47
C ASN A 65 1.27 3.69 -1.94
N THR A 66 1.37 3.46 -3.25
CA THR A 66 1.27 2.13 -3.84
C THR A 66 2.47 1.25 -3.45
N LEU A 67 3.67 1.81 -3.48
CA LEU A 67 4.90 1.13 -3.08
C LEU A 67 4.86 0.69 -1.61
N VAL A 68 4.33 1.53 -0.72
CA VAL A 68 4.12 1.18 0.70
C VAL A 68 3.22 -0.04 0.84
N ARG A 69 2.08 -0.04 0.13
CA ARG A 69 1.13 -1.16 0.18
C ARG A 69 1.75 -2.46 -0.33
N LEU A 70 2.56 -2.40 -1.39
CA LEU A 70 3.28 -3.56 -1.91
C LEU A 70 4.32 -4.09 -0.91
N VAL A 71 5.10 -3.21 -0.27
CA VAL A 71 6.08 -3.59 0.76
C VAL A 71 5.39 -4.22 1.97
N MET A 72 4.30 -3.61 2.47
CA MET A 72 3.51 -4.18 3.56
C MET A 72 2.97 -5.58 3.22
N ALA A 73 2.43 -5.74 2.01
CA ALA A 73 1.88 -7.01 1.53
C ALA A 73 2.97 -8.09 1.42
N LYS A 74 4.13 -7.75 0.84
CA LYS A 74 5.25 -8.67 0.66
C LYS A 74 5.81 -9.17 1.98
N TYR A 75 6.11 -8.27 2.90
CA TYR A 75 6.76 -8.62 4.16
C TYR A 75 5.79 -9.03 5.27
N ARG A 76 4.47 -9.06 4.96
CA ARG A 76 3.40 -9.37 5.92
C ARG A 76 3.57 -8.56 7.22
N LEU A 77 3.90 -7.28 7.06
CA LEU A 77 4.19 -6.40 8.19
C LEU A 77 2.97 -6.35 9.12
N SER A 78 3.21 -6.22 10.43
CA SER A 78 2.15 -5.92 11.37
C SER A 78 1.50 -4.58 11.01
N PRO A 79 0.23 -4.35 11.35
CA PRO A 79 -0.42 -3.05 11.12
C PRO A 79 0.40 -1.87 11.65
N GLN A 80 0.98 -2.02 12.85
CA GLN A 80 1.87 -1.01 13.45
C GLN A 80 3.11 -0.74 12.59
N ALA A 81 3.81 -1.78 12.13
CA ALA A 81 4.99 -1.59 11.28
C ALA A 81 4.64 -0.99 9.90
N GLY A 82 3.41 -1.23 9.43
CA GLY A 82 2.87 -0.57 8.24
C GLY A 82 2.59 0.92 8.45
N GLU A 83 1.99 1.28 9.59
CA GLU A 83 1.75 2.67 9.99
C GLU A 83 3.06 3.43 10.18
N ASP A 84 4.04 2.85 10.87
CA ASP A 84 5.36 3.45 11.09
C ASP A 84 6.09 3.72 9.76
N LEU A 85 6.01 2.77 8.81
CA LEU A 85 6.57 2.94 7.47
C LEU A 85 5.83 4.03 6.68
N GLY A 86 4.50 4.06 6.76
CA GLY A 86 3.70 5.11 6.14
C GLY A 86 4.03 6.49 6.69
N GLN A 87 4.18 6.62 8.01
CA GLN A 87 4.51 7.88 8.68
C GLN A 87 5.93 8.35 8.34
N ALA A 88 6.91 7.44 8.32
CA ALA A 88 8.27 7.76 7.91
C ALA A 88 8.31 8.33 6.49
N LEU A 89 7.53 7.76 5.57
CA LEU A 89 7.45 8.25 4.19
C LEU A 89 6.67 9.56 4.08
N ALA A 90 5.57 9.73 4.82
CA ALA A 90 4.84 10.99 4.88
C ALA A 90 5.75 12.13 5.36
N ASN A 91 6.57 11.90 6.39
CA ASN A 91 7.53 12.87 6.90
C ASN A 91 8.57 13.27 5.84
N VAL A 92 9.07 12.30 5.06
CA VAL A 92 9.99 12.57 3.94
C VAL A 92 9.31 13.41 2.86
N ILE A 93 8.06 13.09 2.48
CA ILE A 93 7.30 13.85 1.48
C ILE A 93 7.07 15.28 1.96
N THR A 94 6.65 15.47 3.21
CA THR A 94 6.43 16.79 3.80
C THR A 94 7.72 17.60 3.80
N SER A 95 8.84 17.00 4.20
CA SER A 95 10.16 17.65 4.17
C SER A 95 10.60 18.04 2.76
N ILE A 96 10.25 17.27 1.73
CA ILE A 96 10.57 17.61 0.34
C ILE A 96 9.64 18.72 -0.15
N SER A 97 8.36 18.65 0.19
CA SER A 97 7.34 19.63 -0.22
C SER A 97 7.62 21.02 0.37
N THR A 98 8.07 21.09 1.62
CA THR A 98 8.52 22.35 2.25
C THR A 98 9.78 22.90 1.58
N GLN A 99 10.75 22.04 1.24
CA GLN A 99 11.97 22.46 0.53
C GLN A 99 11.70 22.97 -0.89
N LEU A 100 10.67 22.44 -1.56
CA LEU A 100 10.30 22.82 -2.92
C LEU A 100 9.30 23.99 -2.98
N GLY A 101 8.82 24.49 -1.83
CA GLY A 101 7.84 25.58 -1.76
C GLY A 101 6.42 25.19 -2.18
N ILE A 102 6.07 23.91 -2.08
CA ILE A 102 4.80 23.33 -2.57
C ILE A 102 4.00 22.92 -1.34
N GLY A 103 3.36 23.89 -0.68
CA GLY A 103 2.62 23.60 0.56
C GLY A 103 2.12 24.81 1.37
N GLU A 104 2.46 26.04 0.97
CA GLU A 104 1.96 27.25 1.61
C GLU A 104 0.78 27.83 0.79
N GLU A 105 -0.46 27.36 1.05
CA GLU A 105 -1.61 28.26 0.91
C GLU A 105 -1.69 29.10 2.17
N LYS A 106 -1.18 30.32 2.07
CA LYS A 106 -1.30 31.36 3.09
C LYS A 106 -2.70 32.00 3.01
N PRO A 107 -3.47 32.09 4.12
CA PRO A 107 -4.49 33.12 4.27
C PRO A 107 -3.88 34.50 4.56
#